data_AF-A0A9D6URP7-F1
#
_entry.id   AF-A0A9D6URP7-F1
#
_cell.length_a   1.000
_cell.length_b   1.000
_cell.length_c   1.000
_cell.angle_alpha   90.00
_cell.angle_beta   90.00
_cell.angle_gamma   90.00
#
_symmetry.space_group_name_H-M   'P 1'
#
loop_
_entity.id
_entity.type
_entity.pdbx_description
1 polymer ?
#
loop_
_entity_poly.entity_id
_entity_poly.type
_entity_poly.pdbx_seq_one_letter_code
_entity_poly.pdbx_strand_id
1 'polypeptide(L)' 'MRIISFLGMAVGTVLTAGMLPAQAPAPPKTHLKVGDAAPDFSLRTTAGSTFKLSEQRGKTVVVAFFPAAFTGG' A
#
# COMPACT_ATOMS: atom_id res chain seq x y z
N MET A 1 -54.82 -17.03 -29.29
CA MET A 1 -54.62 -16.08 -30.40
C MET A 1 -53.76 -14.94 -29.86
N ARG A 2 -52.44 -15.10 -29.85
CA ARG A 2 -51.45 -14.37 -30.66
C ARG A 2 -51.67 -12.84 -30.69
N ILE A 3 -50.57 -12.13 -30.41
CA ILE A 3 -50.15 -10.84 -31.00
C ILE A 3 -50.82 -9.63 -30.28
N ILE A 4 -50.12 -8.57 -29.85
CA ILE A 4 -49.02 -7.82 -30.47
C ILE A 4 -48.13 -7.18 -29.39
N SER A 5 -46.82 -7.25 -29.59
CA SER A 5 -45.77 -6.53 -28.88
C SER A 5 -45.91 -5.00 -29.01
N PHE A 6 -45.70 -4.26 -27.92
CA PHE A 6 -45.30 -2.85 -28.01
C PHE A 6 -44.00 -2.64 -27.24
N LEU A 7 -42.93 -2.72 -28.01
CA LEU A 7 -41.64 -2.14 -27.76
C LEU A 7 -41.82 -0.62 -27.65
N GLY A 8 -41.45 -0.04 -26.51
CA GLY A 8 -41.53 1.40 -26.33
C GLY A 8 -40.95 1.89 -25.03
N MET A 9 -39.70 2.35 -25.11
CA MET A 9 -39.19 3.48 -24.35
C MET A 9 -38.64 3.22 -22.94
N ALA A 10 -37.33 2.94 -22.94
CA ALA A 10 -36.33 3.66 -22.15
C ALA A 10 -36.62 3.86 -20.64
N VAL A 11 -36.13 2.92 -19.84
CA VAL A 11 -35.61 3.24 -18.51
C VAL A 11 -34.14 2.86 -18.53
N GLY A 12 -33.30 3.85 -18.82
CA GLY A 12 -31.87 3.73 -18.62
C GLY A 12 -31.61 3.55 -17.13
N THR A 13 -31.32 2.32 -16.71
CA THR A 13 -30.80 2.05 -15.38
C THR A 13 -29.41 2.68 -15.34
N VAL A 14 -29.35 3.92 -14.87
CA VAL A 14 -28.10 4.59 -14.54
C VAL A 14 -27.42 3.71 -13.49
N LEU A 15 -26.43 2.95 -13.93
CA LEU A 15 -25.37 2.45 -13.08
C LEU A 15 -24.67 3.70 -12.54
N THR A 16 -25.18 4.29 -11.48
CA THR A 16 -24.36 5.13 -10.61
C THR A 16 -23.38 4.17 -9.95
N ALA A 17 -22.32 3.84 -10.68
CA ALA A 17 -21.06 3.40 -10.11
C ALA A 17 -20.61 4.57 -9.22
N GLY A 18 -21.08 4.53 -7.97
CA GLY A 18 -20.64 5.43 -6.93
C GLY A 18 -19.13 5.39 -6.95
N MET A 19 -18.54 6.53 -7.34
CA MET A 19 -17.14 6.80 -7.17
C MET A 19 -16.85 6.61 -5.69
N LEU A 20 -16.35 5.43 -5.32
CA LEU A 20 -15.72 5.25 -4.03
C LEU A 20 -14.56 6.25 -4.02
N PRO A 21 -14.48 7.18 -3.06
CA PRO A 21 -13.30 8.02 -2.95
C PRO A 21 -12.11 7.07 -2.84
N ALA A 22 -11.13 7.22 -3.74
CA ALA A 22 -9.88 6.48 -3.66
C ALA A 22 -9.34 6.69 -2.25
N GLN A 23 -9.36 5.62 -1.44
CA GLN A 23 -8.94 5.69 -0.05
C GLN A 23 -7.48 6.10 -0.06
N ALA A 24 -7.21 7.35 0.33
CA ALA A 24 -5.87 7.88 0.40
C ALA A 24 -5.03 6.93 1.28
N PRO A 25 -3.77 6.63 0.89
CA PRO A 25 -2.92 5.76 1.70
C PRO A 25 -2.87 6.30 3.13
N ALA A 26 -3.20 5.46 4.10
CA ALA A 26 -3.15 5.87 5.49
C ALA A 26 -1.74 6.38 5.83
N PRO A 27 -1.62 7.44 6.64
CA PRO A 27 -0.33 8.02 6.96
C PRO A 27 0.60 6.99 7.61
N PRO A 28 1.93 7.09 7.38
CA PRO A 28 2.89 6.15 7.95
C PRO A 28 2.76 6.07 9.47
N LYS A 29 2.68 4.86 10.03
CA LYS A 29 2.74 4.66 11.48
C LYS A 29 4.15 4.97 11.95
N THR A 30 4.31 6.06 12.69
CA THR A 30 5.62 6.51 13.22
C THR A 30 5.91 5.96 14.61
N HIS A 31 4.90 5.49 15.33
CA HIS A 31 5.05 4.90 16.65
C HIS A 31 5.04 3.37 16.54
N LEU A 32 6.16 2.75 16.87
CA LEU A 32 6.31 1.29 16.90
C LEU A 32 6.25 0.80 18.34
N LYS A 33 5.55 -0.32 18.56
CA LYS A 33 5.56 -1.05 19.84
C LYS A 33 6.03 -2.48 19.62
N VAL A 34 6.46 -3.13 20.70
CA VAL A 34 6.85 -4.54 20.67
C VAL A 34 5.70 -5.40 20.14
N GLY A 35 6.02 -6.35 19.26
CA GLY A 35 5.05 -7.22 18.60
C GLY A 35 4.48 -6.66 17.30
N ASP A 36 4.66 -5.37 17.00
CA ASP A 36 4.28 -4.85 15.68
C ASP A 36 5.17 -5.44 14.59
N ALA A 37 4.56 -5.76 13.46
CA ALA A 37 5.32 -6.10 12.26
C ALA A 37 6.17 -4.90 11.85
N ALA A 38 7.49 -5.11 11.76
CA ALA A 38 8.41 -4.08 11.28
C ALA A 38 8.00 -3.60 9.88
N PRO A 39 7.82 -2.27 9.67
CA PRO A 39 7.51 -1.70 8.36
C PRO A 39 8.60 -2.06 7.34
N ASP A 40 8.18 -2.45 6.14
CA ASP A 40 9.15 -2.74 5.10
C ASP A 40 9.82 -1.45 4.60
N PHE A 41 11.09 -1.55 4.25
CA PHE A 41 11.84 -0.45 3.66
C PHE A 41 12.87 -0.99 2.65
N SER A 42 13.25 -0.11 1.73
CA SER A 42 14.23 -0.40 0.70
C SER A 42 15.24 0.74 0.66
N LEU A 43 16.53 0.44 0.82
CA LEU A 43 17.61 1.41 0.85
C LEU A 43 18.74 1.02 -0.10
N ARG A 44 19.43 2.03 -0.64
CA ARG A 44 20.66 1.82 -1.40
C ARG A 44 21.80 1.49 -0.44
N THR A 45 22.54 0.44 -0.71
CA THR A 45 23.74 0.09 0.05
C THR A 45 24.96 0.85 -0.49
N THR A 46 26.02 0.91 0.30
CA THR A 46 27.32 1.47 -0.13
C THR A 46 27.93 0.70 -1.30
N ALA A 47 27.61 -0.58 -1.45
CA ALA A 47 28.03 -1.42 -2.57
C ALA A 47 27.23 -1.16 -3.87
N GLY A 48 26.22 -0.28 -3.83
CA GLY A 48 25.36 -0.05 -4.98
C GLY A 48 24.39 -1.19 -5.27
N SER A 49 24.03 -1.99 -4.26
CA SER A 49 22.87 -2.88 -4.33
C SER A 49 21.69 -2.25 -3.59
N THR A 50 20.52 -2.85 -3.71
CA THR A 50 19.34 -2.45 -2.93
C THR A 50 19.15 -3.45 -1.81
N PHE A 51 19.11 -2.97 -0.57
CA PHE A 51 18.72 -3.76 0.59
C PHE A 51 17.21 -3.60 0.83
N LYS A 52 16.50 -4.72 1.00
CA LYS A 52 15.09 -4.74 1.43
C LYS A 52 14.92 -5.52 2.73
N LEU A 53 14.17 -4.97 3.67
CA LEU A 53 13.92 -5.63 4.96
C LEU A 53 13.10 -6.93 4.77
N SER A 54 12.15 -6.94 3.85
CA SER A 54 11.34 -8.11 3.51
C SER A 54 12.15 -9.32 3.02
N GLU A 55 13.34 -9.12 2.47
CA GLU A 55 14.23 -10.22 2.04
C GLU A 55 14.99 -10.86 3.22
N GLN A 56 14.99 -10.24 4.40
CA GLN A 56 15.66 -10.74 5.60
C GLN A 56 14.71 -11.45 6.58
N ARG A 57 13.49 -11.80 6.15
CA ARG A 57 12.53 -12.53 6.98
C ARG A 57 13.12 -13.89 7.40
N GLY A 58 12.79 -14.31 8.63
CA GLY A 58 13.34 -15.52 9.24
C GLY A 58 14.72 -15.34 9.91
N LYS A 59 15.31 -14.15 9.82
CA LYS A 59 16.55 -13.79 10.52
C LYS A 59 16.27 -12.74 11.61
N THR A 60 17.09 -12.74 12.66
CA THR A 60 17.13 -11.62 13.60
C THR A 60 17.84 -10.45 12.95
N VAL A 61 17.20 -9.28 12.91
CA VAL A 61 17.71 -8.06 12.29
C VAL A 61 17.69 -6.93 13.31
N VAL A 62 18.80 -6.21 13.43
CA VAL A 62 18.90 -4.99 14.26
C VAL A 62 18.96 -3.79 13.33
N VAL A 63 18.14 -2.78 13.60
CA VAL A 63 18.10 -1.51 12.84
C VAL A 63 18.53 -0.38 13.76
N ALA A 64 19.57 0.34 13.37
CA ALA A 64 20.06 1.52 14.07
C ALA A 64 19.94 2.75 13.17
N PHE A 65 19.46 3.86 13.74
CA PHE A 65 19.42 5.15 13.09
C PHE A 65 20.49 6.05 13.72
N PHE A 66 21.33 6.67 12.89
CA PHE A 66 22.35 7.60 13.32
C PHE A 66 22.41 8.78 12.33
N PRO A 67 22.85 9.98 12.75
CA PRO A 67 22.74 11.19 11.92
C PRO A 67 23.54 11.13 10.62
N ALA A 68 24.78 10.63 10.69
CA ALA A 68 25.68 10.55 9.54
C ALA A 68 26.80 9.52 9.74
N ALA A 69 27.20 8.88 8.65
CA ALA A 69 28.34 7.96 8.64
C ALA A 69 29.66 8.72 8.90
N PHE A 70 30.63 8.04 9.53
CA PHE A 70 31.97 8.59 9.82
C PHE A 70 31.96 9.87 10.68
N THR A 71 30.95 10.04 11.53
CA THR A 71 30.87 11.14 12.50
C THR A 71 31.05 10.61 13.93
N GLY A 72 31.33 11.53 14.85
CA GLY A 72 31.62 11.22 16.26
C GLY A 72 30.46 10.56 17.00
N GLY A 73 29.21 10.81 16.60
CA GLY A 73 28.01 10.21 17.19
C GLY A 73 27.73 10.69 18.61
#